data_AF-A0A2N3T4Y4-F1
#
_entry.id   AF-A0A2N3T4Y4-F1
#
_cell.length_a   1.000
_cell.length_b   1.000
_cell.length_c   1.000
_cell.angle_alpha   90.00
_cell.angle_beta   90.00
_cell.angle_gamma   90.00
#
_symmetry.space_group_name_H-M   'P 1'
#
loop_
_entity.id
_entity.type
_entity.pdbx_description
1 polymer ?
#
loop_
_entity_poly.entity_id
_entity_poly.type
_entity_poly.pdbx_seq_one_letter_code
_entity_poly.pdbx_strand_id
1 'polypeptide(L)'
;MMKNIVKMICLLFVLSGTSNAQDSDINLSNNLKKDIAEFLISKDVLKETEDITRYFKTIYITNLNNNDFKIDEEIGVYAVGASISHTPTFLLLQNKNQYDIYEINNLKSLLNKVLELLEKKEDLEDQTIVNYINNIFKAYNNNLAKSQQGFVIK
;
A
#
# COMPACT_ATOMS: atom_id res chain seq x y z
N MET A 1 -27.45 -7.49 -61.15
CA MET A 1 -27.60 -6.47 -60.10
C MET A 1 -27.63 -7.16 -58.74
N MET A 2 -26.48 -7.35 -58.09
CA MET A 2 -26.38 -7.77 -56.67
C MET A 2 -25.16 -7.09 -56.04
N LYS A 3 -25.16 -5.76 -56.03
CA LYS A 3 -24.32 -4.96 -55.14
C LYS A 3 -25.18 -4.68 -53.92
N ASN A 4 -24.88 -5.26 -52.76
CA ASN A 4 -25.19 -4.71 -51.41
C ASN A 4 -25.18 -5.73 -50.24
N ILE A 5 -24.75 -6.99 -50.41
CA ILE A 5 -24.73 -7.94 -49.27
C ILE A 5 -23.44 -7.82 -48.41
N VAL A 6 -22.40 -7.16 -48.90
CA VAL A 6 -21.08 -7.11 -48.20
C VAL A 6 -21.02 -6.06 -47.07
N LYS A 7 -22.03 -5.19 -46.93
CA LYS A 7 -22.03 -4.14 -45.88
C LYS A 7 -22.60 -4.58 -44.52
N MET A 8 -23.00 -5.84 -44.36
CA MET A 8 -23.65 -6.33 -43.14
C MET A 8 -22.82 -7.39 -42.41
N ILE A 9 -21.49 -7.26 -42.40
CA ILE A 9 -20.59 -8.15 -41.64
C ILE A 9 -19.69 -7.37 -40.65
N CYS A 10 -19.80 -6.03 -40.59
CA CYS A 10 -19.01 -5.22 -39.64
C CYS A 10 -19.72 -4.89 -38.32
N LEU A 11 -20.92 -5.40 -38.06
CA LEU A 11 -21.75 -4.97 -36.91
C LEU A 11 -21.96 -6.05 -35.81
N LEU A 12 -21.12 -7.07 -35.75
CA LEU A 12 -21.30 -8.20 -34.81
C LEU A 12 -20.07 -8.55 -33.97
N PHE A 13 -19.07 -7.66 -33.89
CA PHE A 13 -17.86 -7.86 -33.09
C PHE A 13 -17.58 -6.74 -32.07
N VAL A 14 -18.63 -6.04 -31.60
CA VAL A 14 -18.49 -4.96 -30.60
C VAL A 14 -19.01 -5.37 -29.20
N LEU A 15 -19.50 -6.60 -29.01
CA LEU A 15 -20.17 -6.99 -27.77
C LEU A 15 -19.73 -8.35 -27.25
N SER A 16 -18.51 -8.44 -26.75
CA SER A 16 -18.14 -9.46 -25.75
C SER A 16 -16.72 -9.19 -25.27
N GLY A 17 -16.61 -8.38 -24.23
CA GLY A 17 -15.33 -8.10 -23.60
C GLY A 17 -15.31 -6.87 -22.70
N THR A 18 -16.41 -6.54 -22.01
CA THR A 18 -16.26 -5.77 -20.77
C THR A 18 -15.66 -6.72 -19.74
N SER A 19 -14.33 -6.84 -19.80
CA SER A 19 -13.52 -7.45 -18.76
C SER A 19 -13.86 -6.80 -17.42
N ASN A 20 -14.25 -7.62 -16.45
CA ASN A 20 -14.51 -7.26 -15.05
C ASN A 20 -13.23 -6.82 -14.31
N ALA A 21 -12.44 -5.92 -14.88
CA ALA A 21 -11.15 -5.46 -14.33
C ALA A 21 -11.29 -4.32 -13.30
N GLN A 22 -12.52 -3.96 -12.88
CA GLN A 22 -12.74 -2.89 -11.90
C GLN A 22 -13.10 -3.38 -10.50
N ASP A 23 -13.56 -4.62 -10.33
CA ASP A 23 -14.00 -5.14 -9.03
C ASP A 23 -12.84 -5.69 -8.19
N SER A 24 -11.76 -6.18 -8.81
CA SER A 24 -10.59 -6.73 -8.08
C SER A 24 -9.85 -5.64 -7.30
N ASP A 25 -9.57 -4.51 -7.94
CA ASP A 25 -8.70 -3.46 -7.40
C ASP A 25 -9.36 -2.73 -6.23
N ILE A 26 -10.69 -2.54 -6.31
CA ILE A 26 -11.49 -1.92 -5.25
C ILE A 26 -11.56 -2.84 -4.02
N ASN A 27 -11.73 -4.15 -4.23
CA ASN A 27 -11.81 -5.12 -3.13
C ASN A 27 -10.46 -5.35 -2.45
N LEU A 28 -9.36 -5.40 -3.21
CA LEU A 28 -8.00 -5.50 -2.66
C LEU A 28 -7.67 -4.29 -1.78
N SER A 29 -8.00 -3.08 -2.25
CA SER A 29 -7.81 -1.83 -1.52
C SER A 29 -8.61 -1.78 -0.20
N ASN A 30 -9.86 -2.26 -0.21
CA ASN A 30 -10.71 -2.27 0.97
C ASN A 30 -10.27 -3.30 2.02
N ASN A 31 -9.88 -4.51 1.60
CA ASN A 31 -9.36 -5.54 2.51
C ASN A 31 -8.06 -5.06 3.16
N LEU A 32 -7.14 -4.50 2.39
CA LEU A 32 -5.91 -3.97 2.94
C LEU A 32 -6.13 -2.82 3.92
N LYS A 33 -7.04 -1.88 3.60
CA LYS A 33 -7.42 -0.81 4.54
C LYS A 33 -8.05 -1.36 5.81
N LYS A 34 -8.84 -2.43 5.73
CA LYS A 34 -9.38 -3.11 6.90
C LYS A 34 -8.25 -3.65 7.78
N ASP A 35 -7.31 -4.39 7.20
CA ASP A 35 -6.20 -4.98 7.95
C ASP A 35 -5.30 -3.90 8.58
N ILE A 36 -5.05 -2.80 7.87
CA ILE A 36 -4.34 -1.64 8.43
C ILE A 36 -5.14 -1.05 9.60
N ALA A 37 -6.46 -0.88 9.48
CA ALA A 37 -7.28 -0.35 10.58
C ALA A 37 -7.22 -1.26 11.81
N GLU A 38 -7.33 -2.59 11.63
CA GLU A 38 -7.23 -3.57 12.71
C GLU A 38 -5.86 -3.53 13.37
N PHE A 39 -4.80 -3.46 12.56
CA PHE A 39 -3.44 -3.28 13.06
C PHE A 39 -3.30 -1.99 13.89
N LEU A 40 -3.81 -0.86 13.39
CA LEU A 40 -3.75 0.41 14.11
C LEU A 40 -4.56 0.42 15.41
N ILE A 41 -5.69 -0.30 15.47
CA ILE A 41 -6.44 -0.54 16.71
C ILE A 41 -5.60 -1.37 17.68
N SER A 42 -4.94 -2.43 17.21
CA SER A 42 -4.06 -3.27 18.04
C SER A 42 -2.84 -2.53 18.62
N LYS A 43 -2.51 -1.37 18.05
CA LYS A 43 -1.42 -0.48 18.51
C LYS A 43 -1.92 0.73 19.28
N ASP A 44 -3.19 0.75 19.69
CA ASP A 44 -3.84 1.86 20.39
C ASP A 44 -3.76 3.21 19.61
N VAL A 45 -3.55 3.17 18.29
CA VAL A 45 -3.51 4.38 17.44
C VAL A 45 -4.92 4.80 17.04
N LEU A 46 -5.79 3.83 16.76
CA LEU A 46 -7.21 4.03 16.52
C LEU A 46 -8.03 3.40 17.65
N LYS A 47 -9.21 3.96 17.90
CA LYS A 47 -10.14 3.40 18.90
C LYS A 47 -10.89 2.21 18.32
N GLU A 48 -11.22 1.25 19.16
CA GLU A 48 -12.16 0.18 18.81
C GLU A 48 -13.49 0.76 18.33
N THR A 49 -14.13 0.05 17.40
CA THR A 49 -15.37 0.46 16.74
C THR A 49 -16.10 -0.76 16.19
N GLU A 50 -17.43 -0.70 16.18
CA GLU A 50 -18.26 -1.72 15.53
C GLU A 50 -18.19 -1.64 14.00
N ASP A 51 -18.00 -0.43 13.46
CA ASP A 51 -17.81 -0.18 12.04
C ASP A 51 -16.39 0.32 11.76
N ILE A 52 -15.54 -0.57 11.24
CA ILE A 52 -14.14 -0.28 10.90
C ILE A 52 -13.99 0.52 9.60
N THR A 53 -14.99 0.47 8.71
CA THR A 53 -14.94 1.11 7.40
C THR A 53 -14.90 2.63 7.49
N ARG A 54 -15.37 3.19 8.62
CA ARG A 54 -15.26 4.62 8.94
C ARG A 54 -13.82 5.14 8.89
N TYR A 55 -12.83 4.27 9.13
CA TYR A 55 -11.41 4.63 9.09
C TYR A 55 -10.78 4.61 7.70
N PHE A 56 -11.45 4.06 6.68
CA PHE A 56 -10.85 3.87 5.35
C PHE A 56 -10.44 5.17 4.66
N LYS A 57 -11.14 6.27 4.98
CA LYS A 57 -10.82 7.61 4.47
C LYS A 57 -9.62 8.26 5.18
N THR A 58 -9.34 7.84 6.41
CA THR A 58 -8.22 8.36 7.20
C THR A 58 -6.96 7.54 7.01
N ILE A 59 -7.05 6.30 6.54
CA ILE A 59 -5.87 5.47 6.28
C ILE A 59 -5.14 5.98 5.04
N TYR A 60 -3.85 6.25 5.19
CA TYR A 60 -2.93 6.52 4.09
C TYR A 60 -2.05 5.31 3.82
N ILE A 61 -1.70 5.14 2.55
CA ILE A 61 -0.75 4.15 2.05
C ILE A 61 0.06 4.87 0.97
N THR A 62 1.37 4.93 1.13
CA THR A 62 2.25 5.69 0.24
C THR A 62 3.52 4.92 -0.03
N ASN A 63 3.83 4.68 -1.30
CA ASN A 63 5.04 4.00 -1.72
C ASN A 63 6.27 4.83 -1.34
N LEU A 64 7.23 4.20 -0.67
CA LEU A 64 8.39 4.89 -0.13
C LEU A 64 9.48 5.22 -1.16
N ASN A 65 9.41 4.74 -2.39
CA ASN A 65 10.37 5.12 -3.44
C ASN A 65 9.94 6.42 -4.14
N ASN A 66 8.68 6.49 -4.58
CA ASN A 66 8.18 7.56 -5.46
C ASN A 66 7.08 8.44 -4.82
N ASN A 67 6.69 8.16 -3.57
CA ASN A 67 5.56 8.81 -2.88
C ASN A 67 4.21 8.68 -3.60
N ASP A 68 4.05 7.67 -4.47
CA ASP A 68 2.76 7.38 -5.10
C ASP A 68 1.80 6.73 -4.09
N PHE A 69 0.50 6.97 -4.25
CA PHE A 69 -0.57 6.39 -3.44
C PHE A 69 -1.08 5.07 -4.00
N LYS A 70 -0.65 4.71 -5.22
CA LYS A 70 -0.96 3.41 -5.81
C LYS A 70 -0.13 2.32 -5.16
N ILE A 71 -0.81 1.25 -4.78
CA ILE A 71 -0.19 0.01 -4.32
C ILE A 71 0.06 -0.82 -5.58
N ASP A 72 1.34 -1.03 -5.88
CA ASP A 72 1.79 -2.02 -6.84
C ASP A 72 1.45 -3.41 -6.30
N GLU A 73 0.80 -4.24 -7.12
CA GLU A 73 0.42 -5.61 -6.79
C GLU A 73 1.64 -6.55 -6.70
N GLU A 74 2.83 -6.10 -7.12
CA GLU A 74 4.05 -6.88 -7.04
C GLU A 74 4.79 -6.70 -5.70
N ILE A 75 6.03 -6.21 -5.75
CA ILE A 75 6.90 -6.00 -4.59
C ILE A 75 7.03 -4.51 -4.35
N GLY A 76 6.79 -4.10 -3.11
CA GLY A 76 6.92 -2.70 -2.71
C GLY A 76 7.01 -2.50 -1.20
N VAL A 77 7.54 -1.34 -0.82
CA VAL A 77 7.63 -0.90 0.57
C VAL A 77 6.84 0.39 0.71
N TYR A 78 5.91 0.41 1.65
CA TYR A 78 4.96 1.51 1.80
C TYR A 78 4.98 2.05 3.22
N ALA A 79 4.81 3.35 3.36
CA ALA A 79 4.42 3.97 4.62
C ALA A 79 2.91 3.87 4.77
N VAL A 80 2.46 3.42 5.94
CA VAL A 80 1.05 3.31 6.29
C VAL A 80 0.77 3.92 7.66
N GLY A 81 -0.45 4.38 7.85
CA GLY A 81 -0.92 4.91 9.13
C GLY A 81 -2.26 5.62 8.97
N ALA A 82 -2.63 6.39 9.99
CA ALA A 82 -3.82 7.23 9.96
C ALA A 82 -3.45 8.70 9.80
N SER A 83 -4.15 9.43 8.94
CA SER A 83 -4.01 10.87 8.69
C SER A 83 -4.63 11.71 9.82
N ILE A 84 -4.25 11.40 11.06
CA ILE A 84 -4.61 12.12 12.28
C ILE A 84 -3.33 12.63 12.95
N SER A 85 -3.44 13.77 13.62
CA SER A 85 -2.26 14.49 14.13
C SER A 85 -1.40 13.62 15.05
N HIS A 86 -0.08 13.77 14.93
CA HIS A 86 0.93 13.11 15.78
C HIS A 86 0.92 11.58 15.82
N THR A 87 0.26 10.90 14.87
CA THR A 87 0.29 9.42 14.86
C THR A 87 1.59 8.85 14.30
N PRO A 88 2.02 7.69 14.83
CA PRO A 88 3.18 6.99 14.28
C PRO A 88 2.92 6.50 12.85
N THR A 89 3.99 6.45 12.07
CA THR A 89 4.02 5.80 10.76
C THR A 89 4.51 4.37 10.91
N PHE A 90 3.92 3.45 10.16
CA PHE A 90 4.29 2.05 10.09
C PHE A 90 4.77 1.70 8.69
N LEU A 91 5.45 0.57 8.53
CA LEU A 91 5.83 0.05 7.22
C LEU A 91 4.94 -1.11 6.81
N LEU A 92 4.48 -1.09 5.56
CA LEU A 92 3.88 -2.24 4.91
C LEU A 92 4.87 -2.77 3.87
N LEU A 93 5.17 -4.06 3.97
CA LEU A 93 6.04 -4.78 3.04
C LEU A 93 5.14 -5.68 2.18
N GLN A 94 4.97 -5.31 0.91
CA GLN A 94 4.17 -6.05 -0.06
C GLN A 94 5.05 -7.03 -0.84
N ASN A 95 4.60 -8.28 -0.94
CA ASN A 95 5.17 -9.31 -1.79
C ASN A 95 4.05 -10.05 -2.53
N LYS A 96 3.77 -9.62 -3.76
CA LYS A 96 2.69 -10.15 -4.60
C LYS A 96 1.35 -10.00 -3.89
N ASN A 97 0.63 -11.09 -3.65
CA ASN A 97 -0.68 -11.07 -2.97
C ASN A 97 -0.58 -11.14 -1.43
N GLN A 98 0.62 -10.97 -0.87
CA GLN A 98 0.86 -11.04 0.57
C GLN A 98 1.48 -9.74 1.05
N TYR A 99 1.13 -9.34 2.27
CA TYR A 99 1.78 -8.22 2.95
C TYR A 99 1.89 -8.47 4.44
N ASP A 100 2.84 -7.77 5.03
CA ASP A 100 3.02 -7.68 6.47
C ASP A 100 3.15 -6.20 6.86
N ILE A 101 2.61 -5.84 8.03
CA ILE A 101 2.71 -4.51 8.62
C ILE A 101 3.66 -4.55 9.81
N TYR A 102 4.64 -3.65 9.83
CA TYR A 102 5.70 -3.59 10.82
C TYR A 102 5.76 -2.24 11.51
N GLU A 103 6.03 -2.28 12.81
CA GLU A 103 6.42 -1.10 13.58
C GLU A 103 7.86 -0.69 13.27
N ILE A 104 8.10 0.61 13.23
CA ILE A 104 9.43 1.19 12.96
C ILE A 104 10.19 1.40 14.28
N ASN A 105 10.24 0.37 15.13
CA ASN A 105 10.81 0.47 16.48
C ASN A 105 12.20 -0.17 16.52
N ASN A 106 12.39 -1.26 15.75
CA ASN A 106 13.68 -1.96 15.60
C ASN A 106 14.19 -1.79 14.16
N LEU A 107 14.84 -0.65 13.92
CA LEU A 107 15.27 -0.26 12.58
C LEU A 107 16.23 -1.27 11.94
N LYS A 108 17.13 -1.89 12.70
CA LYS A 108 18.08 -2.89 12.18
C LYS A 108 17.36 -4.11 11.60
N SER A 109 16.44 -4.70 12.38
CA SER A 109 15.67 -5.87 11.94
C SER A 109 14.77 -5.53 10.75
N LEU A 110 14.16 -4.35 10.78
CA LEU A 110 13.27 -3.87 9.72
C LEU A 110 14.00 -3.62 8.40
N LEU A 111 15.18 -3.00 8.44
CA LEU A 111 16.01 -2.78 7.25
C LEU A 111 16.44 -4.09 6.61
N ASN A 112 16.80 -5.11 7.41
CA ASN A 112 17.13 -6.43 6.88
C ASN A 112 15.93 -7.05 6.13
N LYS A 113 14.73 -7.03 6.73
CA LYS A 113 13.50 -7.50 6.08
C LYS A 113 13.19 -6.75 4.77
N VAL A 114 13.43 -5.44 4.76
CA VAL A 114 13.23 -4.62 3.57
C VAL A 114 14.23 -5.00 2.48
N LEU A 115 15.51 -5.16 2.80
CA LEU A 115 16.52 -5.60 1.84
C LEU A 115 16.20 -6.99 1.28
N GLU A 116 15.88 -7.96 2.15
CA GLU A 116 15.46 -9.31 1.75
C GLU A 116 14.22 -9.30 0.84
N LEU A 117 13.31 -8.34 1.01
CA LEU A 117 12.17 -8.17 0.13
C LEU A 117 12.58 -7.58 -1.22
N LEU A 118 13.37 -6.50 -1.21
CA LEU A 118 13.77 -5.79 -2.42
C LEU A 118 14.69 -6.63 -3.32
N GLU A 119 15.51 -7.51 -2.74
CA GLU A 119 16.33 -8.49 -3.48
C GLU A 119 15.50 -9.47 -4.32
N LYS A 120 14.20 -9.62 -4.04
CA LYS A 120 13.29 -10.47 -4.82
C LYS A 120 12.72 -9.78 -6.06
N LYS A 121 12.90 -8.46 -6.20
CA LYS A 121 12.40 -7.70 -7.35
C LYS A 121 13.46 -7.70 -8.44
N GLU A 122 13.13 -8.31 -9.58
CA GLU A 122 13.97 -8.26 -10.78
C GLU A 122 14.12 -6.81 -11.25
N ASP A 123 15.29 -6.46 -11.78
CA ASP A 123 15.61 -5.15 -12.37
C ASP A 123 15.45 -3.92 -11.44
N LEU A 124 15.60 -4.11 -10.13
CA LEU A 124 15.59 -2.98 -9.19
C LEU A 124 16.92 -2.23 -9.21
N GLU A 125 16.89 -0.96 -9.62
CA GLU A 125 18.08 -0.10 -9.61
C GLU A 125 18.56 0.20 -8.18
N ASP A 126 19.88 0.23 -7.95
CA ASP A 126 20.50 0.58 -6.67
C ASP A 126 19.97 1.91 -6.09
N GLN A 127 19.73 2.90 -6.96
CA GLN A 127 19.18 4.19 -6.55
C GLN A 127 17.79 4.06 -5.93
N THR A 128 16.97 3.12 -6.41
CA THR A 128 15.64 2.83 -5.85
C THR A 128 15.78 2.23 -4.45
N ILE A 129 16.73 1.31 -4.24
CA ILE A 129 17.01 0.73 -2.92
C ILE A 129 17.44 1.83 -1.94
N VAL A 130 18.35 2.71 -2.36
CA VAL A 130 18.81 3.86 -1.56
C VAL A 130 17.65 4.79 -1.21
N ASN A 131 16.73 5.06 -2.14
CA ASN A 131 15.55 5.88 -1.88
C ASN A 131 14.64 5.26 -0.81
N TYR A 132 14.35 3.95 -0.91
CA TYR A 132 13.59 3.24 0.11
C TYR A 132 14.22 3.38 1.48
N ILE A 133 15.52 3.07 1.61
CA ILE A 133 16.25 3.16 2.87
C ILE A 133 16.19 4.58 3.45
N ASN A 134 16.49 5.60 2.64
CA ASN A 134 16.46 6.99 3.07
C ASN A 134 15.09 7.42 3.60
N ASN A 135 14.01 7.01 2.92
CA ASN A 135 12.66 7.38 3.35
C ASN A 135 12.20 6.57 4.57
N ILE A 136 12.69 5.35 4.78
CA ILE A 136 12.53 4.60 6.04
C ILE A 136 13.21 5.34 7.20
N PHE A 137 14.45 5.81 7.02
CA PHE A 137 15.14 6.61 8.05
C PHE A 137 14.38 7.88 8.39
N LYS A 138 13.82 8.59 7.40
CA LYS A 138 12.96 9.76 7.64
C LYS A 138 11.73 9.38 8.47
N ALA A 139 11.04 8.29 8.11
CA ALA A 139 9.87 7.82 8.85
C ALA A 139 10.23 7.47 10.31
N TYR A 140 11.35 6.77 10.53
CA TYR A 140 11.87 6.45 11.86
C TYR A 140 12.13 7.70 12.70
N ASN A 141 12.87 8.67 12.15
CA ASN A 141 13.18 9.91 12.84
C ASN A 141 11.91 10.73 13.17
N ASN A 142 10.93 10.74 12.25
CA ASN A 142 9.64 11.38 12.49
C ASN A 142 8.86 10.71 13.64
N ASN A 143 8.90 9.38 13.73
CA ASN A 143 8.29 8.66 14.84
C ASN A 143 8.96 9.00 16.18
N LEU A 144 10.30 9.01 16.23
CA LEU A 144 11.03 9.40 17.44
C LEU A 144 10.66 10.81 17.91
N ALA A 145 10.58 11.77 16.99
CA ALA A 145 10.20 13.14 17.31
C ALA A 145 8.78 13.24 17.87
N LYS A 146 7.81 12.49 17.31
CA LYS A 146 6.43 12.42 17.83
C LYS A 146 6.37 11.75 19.20
N SER A 147 7.21 10.75 19.45
CA SER A 147 7.25 10.07 20.73
C SER A 147 7.71 10.95 21.88
N GLN A 148 8.70 11.80 21.62
CA GLN A 148 9.15 12.82 22.58
C GLN A 148 8.07 13.86 22.93
N GLN A 149 7.01 13.96 22.12
CA GLN A 149 5.86 14.84 22.33
C GLN A 149 4.69 14.13 23.05
N GLY A 150 4.85 12.89 23.52
CA GLY A 150 3.87 12.21 24.37
C GLY A 150 3.34 10.86 23.87
N PHE A 151 3.90 10.29 22.80
CA PHE A 151 3.55 8.93 22.33
C PHE A 151 4.63 7.93 22.72
N VAL A 152 4.30 6.96 23.59
CA VAL A 152 5.25 5.91 23.97
C VAL A 152 5.35 4.90 22.82
N ILE A 153 6.44 4.91 22.06
CA ILE A 153 6.90 3.70 21.36
C ILE A 153 7.39 2.78 22.48
N LYS A 154 6.64 1.71 22.77
CA LYS A 154 7.09 0.66 23.70
C LYS A 154 7.91 -0.38 22.94
#